data_AF-A0A3C1DCD8-F1
#
_entry.id   AF-A0A3C1DCD8-F1
#
_cell.length_a   1.000
_cell.length_b   1.000
_cell.length_c   1.000
_cell.angle_alpha   90.00
_cell.angle_beta   90.00
_cell.angle_gamma   90.00
#
_symmetry.space_group_name_H-M   'P 1'
#
loop_
_entity.id
_entity.type
_entity.pdbx_description
1 polymer ?
#
loop_
_entity_poly.entity_id
_entity_poly.type
_entity_poly.pdbx_seq_one_letter_code
_entity_poly.pdbx_strand_id
1 'polypeptide(L)' 'YGGQDIADVDVRSLRRNIGVCLQNGSLFAGDLFGNIALASPRATMDDAWEAAELAGVADDIRAMPMGMH' A
#
# COMPACT_ATOMS: atom_id res chain seq x y z
N TYR A 1 -4.82 22.85 4.18
CA TYR A 1 -5.87 22.55 5.17
C TYR A 1 -5.53 23.25 6.48
N GLY A 2 -6.42 24.10 6.99
CA GLY A 2 -6.52 24.39 8.43
C GLY A 2 -5.58 25.39 9.11
N GLY A 3 -4.64 26.07 8.43
CA GLY A 3 -3.90 27.20 9.03
C GLY A 3 -3.05 26.89 10.28
N GLN A 4 -2.84 25.61 10.62
CA GLN A 4 -1.90 25.18 11.64
C GLN A 4 -0.50 25.14 11.05
N ASP A 5 0.46 25.67 11.81
CA ASP A 5 1.88 25.55 11.49
C ASP A 5 2.25 24.07 11.34
N ILE A 6 2.80 23.71 10.19
CA ILE A 6 3.28 22.36 9.89
C ILE A 6 4.36 21.88 10.87
N ALA A 7 4.96 22.79 11.63
CA ALA A 7 5.88 22.49 12.72
C ALA A 7 5.21 21.82 13.94
N ASP A 8 3.92 22.08 14.18
CA ASP A 8 3.16 21.54 15.34
C ASP A 8 2.26 20.34 14.99
N VAL A 9 2.17 19.99 13.71
CA VAL A 9 1.42 18.81 13.26
C VAL A 9 2.28 17.56 13.49
N ASP A 10 1.72 16.57 14.20
CA ASP A 10 2.35 15.24 14.29
C ASP A 10 2.65 14.70 12.89
N VAL A 11 3.93 14.68 12.54
CA VAL A 11 4.44 14.25 11.23
C VAL A 11 3.96 12.83 10.90
N ARG A 12 3.76 11.98 11.91
CA ARG A 12 3.21 10.62 11.70
C ARG A 12 1.75 10.70 11.24
N SER A 13 0.95 11.54 11.86
CA SER A 13 -0.45 11.77 11.46
C SER A 13 -0.58 12.36 10.06
N LEU A 14 0.28 13.32 9.71
CA LEU A 14 0.30 13.89 8.37
C LEU A 14 0.62 12.83 7.32
N ARG A 15 1.65 12.01 7.55
CA ARG A 15 2.08 10.95 6.62
C ARG A 15 1.02 9.86 6.42
N ARG A 16 0.16 9.57 7.41
CA ARG A 16 -0.94 8.60 7.26
C ARG A 16 -1.97 9.01 6.19
N ASN A 17 -2.04 10.29 5.85
CA ASN A 17 -2.98 10.83 4.87
C ASN A 17 -2.33 11.11 3.51
N ILE A 18 -1.07 10.70 3.31
CA ILE A 18 -0.31 10.95 2.08
C ILE A 18 0.20 9.61 1.54
N GLY A 19 -0.27 9.22 0.35
CA GLY A 19 0.31 8.15 -0.45
C GLY A 19 1.39 8.70 -1.39
N VAL A 20 2.46 7.93 -1.61
CA VAL A 20 3.54 8.30 -2.54
C VAL A 20 3.77 7.17 -3.55
N CYS A 21 3.96 7.52 -4.82
CA CYS A 21 4.39 6.61 -5.87
C CYS A 21 5.84 6.94 -6.22
N LEU A 22 6.76 6.04 -5.90
CA LEU A 22 8.19 6.22 -6.17
C LEU A 22 8.49 5.88 -7.64
N GLN A 23 9.38 6.64 -8.28
CA GLN A 23 9.88 6.31 -9.62
C GLN A 23 10.63 4.96 -9.63
N ASN A 24 11.37 4.68 -8.55
CA ASN A 24 12.09 3.43 -8.32
C ASN A 24 11.61 2.80 -7.01
N GLY A 25 10.56 1.98 -7.07
CA GLY A 25 10.12 1.16 -5.93
C GLY A 25 10.86 -0.17 -5.88
N SER A 26 11.07 -0.69 -4.67
CA SER A 26 11.58 -2.05 -4.44
C SER A 26 10.54 -2.83 -3.65
N LEU A 27 10.41 -4.12 -3.97
CA LEU A 27 9.62 -5.05 -3.16
C LEU A 27 10.46 -5.59 -2.00
N PHE A 28 9.79 -5.88 -0.90
CA PHE A 28 10.36 -6.62 0.22
C PHE A 28 10.34 -8.11 -0.08
N ALA A 29 11.33 -8.84 0.43
CA ALA A 29 11.35 -10.30 0.35
C ALA A 29 10.16 -10.87 1.12
N GLY A 30 9.40 -11.76 0.48
CA GLY A 30 8.15 -12.31 1.02
C GLY A 30 7.12 -12.50 -0.08
N ASP A 31 5.86 -12.48 0.31
CA ASP A 31 4.71 -12.61 -0.60
C ASP A 31 4.20 -11.26 -1.10
N LEU A 32 3.33 -11.31 -2.12
CA LEU A 32 2.68 -10.11 -2.66
C LEU A 32 1.71 -9.50 -1.64
N PHE A 33 1.01 -10.33 -0.88
CA PHE A 33 0.15 -9.88 0.21
C PHE A 33 0.87 -8.94 1.18
N GLY A 34 2.04 -9.35 1.69
CA GLY A 34 2.83 -8.56 2.63
C GLY A 34 3.35 -7.26 2.04
N ASN A 35 3.65 -7.24 0.73
CA ASN A 35 4.04 -6.02 0.02
C ASN A 35 2.87 -5.03 -0.13
N ILE A 36 1.67 -5.52 -0.46
CA ILE A 36 0.46 -4.70 -0.62
C ILE A 36 -0.05 -4.19 0.75
N ALA A 37 -0.09 -5.06 1.74
CA ALA A 37 -0.56 -4.77 3.10
C ALA A 37 0.45 -4.00 3.96
N LEU A 38 1.66 -3.73 3.45
CA LEU A 38 2.76 -3.14 4.23
C LEU A 38 2.37 -1.84 4.95
N ALA A 39 1.60 -0.98 4.28
CA ALA A 39 1.15 0.30 4.83
C ALA A 39 -0.08 0.18 5.75
N SER A 40 -0.73 -1.00 5.78
CA SER A 40 -1.94 -1.27 6.55
C SER A 40 -1.82 -2.62 7.28
N PRO A 41 -1.30 -2.65 8.52
CA PRO A 41 -1.14 -3.87 9.31
C PRO A 41 -2.44 -4.64 9.61
N ARG A 42 -3.60 -4.02 9.33
CA ARG A 42 -4.93 -4.61 9.52
C ARG A 42 -5.60 -5.00 8.21
N ALA A 43 -4.93 -4.81 7.07
CA ALA A 43 -5.46 -5.22 5.78
C ALA A 43 -5.68 -6.73 5.77
N THR A 44 -6.85 -7.11 5.29
CA THR A 44 -7.24 -8.49 5.04
C THR A 44 -6.84 -8.90 3.63
N MET A 45 -6.94 -10.20 3.33
CA MET A 45 -6.70 -10.70 1.97
C MET A 45 -7.66 -10.07 0.96
N ASP A 46 -8.91 -9.83 1.35
CA ASP A 46 -9.91 -9.19 0.48
C ASP A 46 -9.53 -7.73 0.19
N ASP A 47 -9.05 -6.98 1.19
CA ASP A 47 -8.55 -5.61 0.99
C ASP A 47 -7.36 -5.58 0.02
N ALA A 48 -6.48 -6.59 0.07
CA ALA A 48 -5.33 -6.68 -0.83
C ALA A 48 -5.77 -6.99 -2.27
N TRP A 49 -6.77 -7.85 -2.46
CA TRP A 49 -7.35 -8.09 -3.78
C TRP A 49 -8.09 -6.85 -4.31
N GLU A 50 -8.86 -6.14 -3.48
CA GLU A 50 -9.50 -4.89 -3.88
C GLU A 50 -8.46 -3.84 -4.30
N ALA A 51 -7.37 -3.69 -3.55
CA ALA A 51 -6.28 -2.80 -3.91
C ALA A 51 -5.61 -3.20 -5.25
N ALA A 52 -5.42 -4.51 -5.48
CA ALA A 52 -4.87 -5.02 -6.74
C ALA A 52 -5.80 -4.79 -7.93
N GLU A 53 -7.13 -4.89 -7.74
CA GLU A 53 -8.14 -4.57 -8.75
C GLU A 53 -8.12 -3.08 -9.10
N LEU A 54 -8.11 -2.20 -8.08
CA LEU A 54 -8.02 -0.76 -8.26
C LEU A 54 -6.72 -0.32 -8.95
N ALA A 55 -5.63 -1.02 -8.68
CA ALA A 55 -4.33 -0.81 -9.33
C ALA A 55 -4.23 -1.44 -10.72
N GLY A 56 -5.22 -2.25 -11.14
CA GLY A 56 -5.25 -2.91 -12.45
C GLY A 56 -4.25 -4.05 -12.61
N VAL A 57 -3.79 -4.65 -11.50
CA VAL A 57 -2.77 -5.73 -11.49
C VAL A 57 -3.34 -7.07 -11.02
N ALA A 58 -4.61 -7.13 -10.62
CA ALA A 58 -5.20 -8.35 -10.06
C ALA A 58 -5.14 -9.55 -11.01
N ASP A 59 -5.42 -9.35 -12.31
CA ASP A 59 -5.38 -10.42 -13.29
C ASP A 59 -3.97 -10.95 -13.53
N ASP A 60 -2.97 -10.07 -13.52
CA ASP A 60 -1.57 -10.47 -13.60
C ASP A 60 -1.19 -11.33 -12.40
N ILE A 61 -1.58 -10.93 -11.19
CA ILE A 61 -1.33 -11.69 -9.96
C ILE A 61 -2.01 -13.06 -10.03
N ARG A 62 -3.24 -13.16 -10.53
CA ARG A 62 -3.95 -14.44 -10.71
C ARG A 62 -3.27 -15.38 -11.70
N ALA A 63 -2.62 -14.83 -12.72
CA ALA A 63 -1.87 -15.61 -13.70
C ALA A 63 -0.54 -16.15 -13.14
N MET A 64 -0.05 -15.60 -12.03
CA MET A 64 1.19 -16.08 -11.42
C MET A 64 0.98 -17.40 -10.66
N PRO A 65 1.94 -18.35 -10.71
CA PRO A 65 1.80 -19.67 -10.07
C PRO A 65 1.56 -19.62 -8.55
N MET A 66 2.02 -18.56 -7.90
CA MET A 66 1.93 -18.37 -6.45
C MET A 66 0.70 -17.53 -6.04
N GLY A 67 0.09 -16.81 -6.98
CA GLY A 67 -1.02 -15.90 -6.69
C GLY A 67 -0.59 -14.77 -5.75
N MET A 68 -1.37 -14.53 -4.70
CA MET A 68 -1.09 -13.50 -3.71
C MET A 68 -0.07 -13.92 -2.63
N HIS A 69 0.35 -15.19 -2.63
CA HIS A 69 1.27 -15.80 -1.66
C HIS A 69 2.64 -16.11 -2.26
#